data_AF-A0A821M1V8-F1
#
_entry.id   AF-A0A821M1V8-F1
#
_cell.length_a   1.000
_cell.length_b   1.000
_cell.length_c   1.000
_cell.angle_alpha   90.00
_cell.angle_beta   90.00
_cell.angle_gamma   90.00
#
_symmetry.space_group_name_H-M   'P 1'
#
loop_
_entity.id
_entity.type
_entity.pdbx_description
1 polymer ?
#
loop_
_entity_poly.entity_id
_entity_poly.type
_entity_poly.pdbx_seq_one_letter_code
_entity_poly.pdbx_strand_id
1 'polypeptide(L)'
;MPIRNFLTNRTARRKCHLNGILPSQRMPHKPKLQQQFSDHIRFSNSQLPHKVNLRFQMTPVEDQSSIGSCVANAFAGAYEYLLKKSSGHEIDVSRLFIYYNARVKDEESDENINDSGCSVSSAIDALEESDTCLESVWPYYKINAETSDLNPR
;
A
#
# COMPACT_ATOMS: atom_id res chain seq x y z
N MET A 1 -4.98 -24.53 12.58
CA MET A 1 -3.72 -24.50 11.80
C MET A 1 -3.04 -23.15 12.07
N PRO A 2 -1.72 -23.09 12.34
CA PRO A 2 -1.03 -21.80 12.46
C PRO A 2 -1.08 -21.09 11.10
N ILE A 3 -1.50 -19.83 11.10
CA ILE A 3 -1.50 -18.98 9.92
C ILE A 3 -0.03 -18.82 9.48
N ARG A 4 0.28 -19.19 8.24
CA ARG A 4 1.61 -18.99 7.68
C ARG A 4 1.74 -17.54 7.25
N ASN A 5 2.59 -16.79 7.94
CA ASN A 5 2.87 -15.38 7.68
C ASN A 5 3.86 -15.16 6.52
N PHE A 6 3.90 -16.10 5.56
CA PHE A 6 4.76 -15.98 4.39
C PHE A 6 4.22 -16.77 3.20
N LEU A 7 4.37 -16.21 2.00
CA LEU A 7 4.21 -16.91 0.73
C LEU A 7 5.54 -17.51 0.30
N THR A 8 5.50 -18.68 -0.34
CA THR A 8 6.70 -19.30 -0.91
C THR A 8 6.61 -19.25 -2.43
N ASN A 9 7.45 -18.43 -3.06
CA ASN A 9 7.64 -18.48 -4.50
C ASN A 9 8.58 -19.65 -4.81
N ARG A 10 8.02 -20.77 -5.29
CA ARG A 10 8.78 -22.00 -5.59
C ARG A 10 9.74 -21.82 -6.76
N THR A 11 9.37 -21.00 -7.74
CA THR A 11 10.17 -20.72 -8.93
C THR A 11 11.42 -19.90 -8.59
N ALA A 12 11.25 -18.86 -7.75
CA ALA A 12 12.34 -18.00 -7.32
C ALA A 12 13.06 -18.49 -6.05
N ARG A 13 12.57 -19.57 -5.42
CA ARG A 13 13.00 -20.06 -4.09
C ARG A 13 13.03 -18.97 -3.00
N ARG A 14 12.11 -18.01 -3.07
CA ARG A 14 12.00 -16.90 -2.10
C ARG A 14 10.81 -17.09 -1.18
N LYS A 15 10.96 -16.67 0.07
CA LYS A 15 9.86 -16.49 1.02
C LYS A 15 9.53 -15.00 1.08
N CYS A 16 8.25 -14.66 0.97
CA CYS A 16 7.75 -13.29 1.05
C CYS A 16 6.93 -13.19 2.34
N HIS A 17 7.31 -12.30 3.26
CA HIS A 17 6.57 -12.11 4.50
C HIS A 17 5.23 -11.41 4.23
N LEU A 18 4.16 -11.93 4.83
CA LEU A 18 2.82 -11.36 4.79
C LEU A 18 2.42 -11.08 6.23
N ASN A 19 2.47 -9.82 6.67
CA ASN A 19 2.10 -9.46 8.05
C ASN A 19 1.95 -7.97 8.36
N GLY A 20 2.10 -7.09 7.37
CA GLY A 20 2.16 -5.64 7.61
C GLY A 20 0.82 -4.93 7.73
N ILE A 21 -0.31 -5.64 7.68
CA ILE A 21 -1.64 -5.03 7.73
C ILE A 21 -2.18 -5.05 9.16
N LEU A 22 -2.56 -3.87 9.66
CA LEU A 22 -3.21 -3.71 10.95
C LEU A 22 -4.73 -3.46 10.77
N PRO A 23 -5.57 -3.93 11.70
CA PRO A 23 -6.98 -3.55 11.71
C PRO A 23 -7.11 -2.05 11.95
N SER A 24 -8.01 -1.39 11.22
CA SER A 24 -8.31 0.01 11.49
C SER A 24 -8.91 0.17 12.89
N GLN A 25 -8.30 1.01 13.72
CA GLN A 25 -8.85 1.35 15.05
C GLN A 25 -9.98 2.38 14.95
N ARG A 26 -10.11 3.05 13.80
CA ARG A 26 -11.10 4.10 13.55
C ARG A 26 -12.02 3.71 12.42
N MET A 27 -13.27 4.14 12.49
CA MET A 27 -14.12 4.10 11.31
C MET A 27 -13.62 5.12 10.29
N PRO A 28 -13.59 4.79 8.98
CA PRO A 28 -13.23 5.76 7.95
C PRO A 28 -14.12 7.00 8.09
N HIS A 29 -13.52 8.19 7.98
CA HIS A 29 -14.28 9.42 8.03
C HIS A 29 -15.36 9.37 6.94
N LYS A 30 -16.64 9.61 7.31
CA LYS A 30 -17.69 9.73 6.29
C LYS A 30 -17.28 10.84 5.32
N PRO A 31 -17.11 10.58 4.03
CA PRO A 31 -16.70 11.63 3.11
C PRO A 31 -17.67 12.80 3.22
N LYS A 32 -17.16 14.04 3.20
CA LYS A 32 -18.01 15.25 3.18
C LYS A 32 -18.84 15.35 1.89
N LEU A 33 -18.49 14.54 0.87
CA LEU A 33 -19.33 14.32 -0.29
C LEU A 33 -20.67 13.76 0.20
N GLN A 34 -21.75 14.52 0.01
CA GLN A 34 -23.14 14.08 0.20
C GLN A 34 -23.52 12.86 -0.65
N GLN A 35 -22.59 12.31 -1.44
CA GLN A 35 -22.79 11.08 -2.18
C GLN A 35 -22.88 9.92 -1.20
N GLN A 36 -24.09 9.42 -0.99
CA GLN A 36 -24.25 8.09 -0.45
C GLN A 36 -23.55 7.12 -1.43
N PHE A 37 -22.97 6.02 -0.96
CA PHE A 37 -22.41 4.97 -1.85
C PHE A 37 -23.45 4.42 -2.86
N SER A 38 -24.73 4.76 -2.70
CA SER A 38 -25.83 4.51 -3.64
C SER A 38 -25.88 5.43 -4.85
N ASP A 39 -25.19 6.57 -4.82
CA ASP A 39 -25.30 7.63 -5.84
C ASP A 39 -24.39 7.36 -7.05
N HIS A 40 -23.57 6.31 -6.97
CA HIS A 40 -22.82 5.79 -8.09
C HIS A 40 -23.75 5.05 -9.05
N ILE A 41 -23.55 5.26 -10.36
CA ILE A 41 -24.26 4.52 -11.41
C ILE A 41 -24.12 3.01 -11.15
N ARG A 42 -25.24 2.36 -10.84
CA ARG A 42 -25.28 0.91 -10.66
C ARG A 42 -25.47 0.25 -12.02
N PHE A 43 -24.41 -0.34 -12.54
CA PHE A 43 -24.48 -1.17 -13.73
C PHE A 43 -25.17 -2.50 -13.40
N SER A 44 -26.11 -2.92 -14.24
CA SER A 44 -26.62 -4.28 -14.21
C SER A 44 -25.55 -5.28 -14.65
N ASN A 45 -25.74 -6.55 -14.32
CA ASN A 45 -24.83 -7.62 -14.76
C ASN A 45 -24.70 -7.68 -16.30
N SER A 46 -25.74 -7.29 -17.05
CA SER A 46 -25.70 -7.24 -18.51
C SER A 46 -24.91 -6.04 -19.07
N GLN A 47 -24.69 -5.01 -18.27
CA GLN A 47 -23.89 -3.83 -18.64
C GLN A 47 -22.40 -3.98 -18.27
N LEU A 48 -22.07 -4.91 -17.37
CA LEU A 48 -20.69 -5.18 -17.00
C LEU A 48 -20.01 -6.08 -18.05
N PRO A 49 -18.72 -5.83 -18.37
CA PRO A 49 -17.97 -6.74 -19.21
C PRO A 49 -17.80 -8.10 -18.51
N HIS A 50 -17.91 -9.20 -19.27
CA HIS A 50 -17.75 -10.55 -18.74
C HIS A 50 -16.37 -10.83 -18.11
N LYS A 51 -15.35 -10.08 -18.53
CA LYS A 51 -13.98 -10.20 -18.03
C LYS A 51 -13.26 -8.87 -18.12
N VAL A 52 -12.53 -8.52 -17.07
CA VAL A 52 -11.66 -7.34 -17.03
C VAL A 52 -10.25 -7.80 -16.71
N ASN A 53 -9.27 -7.29 -17.46
CA ASN A 53 -7.86 -7.48 -17.16
C ASN A 53 -7.16 -6.11 -17.17
N LEU A 54 -6.86 -5.59 -15.99
CA LEU A 54 -6.19 -4.30 -15.84
C LEU A 54 -4.66 -4.41 -15.84
N ARG A 55 -4.08 -5.62 -15.92
CA ARG A 55 -2.62 -5.82 -15.78
C ARG A 55 -1.79 -5.01 -16.78
N PHE A 56 -2.29 -4.78 -17.99
CA PHE A 56 -1.59 -3.99 -19.00
C PHE A 56 -1.49 -2.49 -18.63
N GLN A 57 -2.33 -2.04 -17.70
CA GLN A 57 -2.35 -0.68 -17.19
C GLN A 57 -1.62 -0.55 -15.85
N MET A 58 -1.14 -1.64 -15.26
CA MET A 58 -0.41 -1.61 -14.00
C MET A 58 1.07 -1.31 -14.24
N THR A 59 1.74 -0.81 -13.20
CA THR A 59 3.20 -0.75 -13.10
C THR A 59 3.79 -2.14 -12.79
N PRO A 60 5.12 -2.33 -12.91
CA PRO A 60 5.79 -3.54 -12.45
C PRO A 60 5.44 -3.93 -11.01
N VAL A 61 5.55 -5.22 -10.69
CA VAL A 61 5.27 -5.70 -9.33
C VAL A 61 6.46 -5.39 -8.42
N GLU A 62 6.18 -4.69 -7.33
CA GLU A 62 7.16 -4.31 -6.33
C GLU A 62 7.57 -5.46 -5.38
N ASP A 63 8.81 -5.40 -4.89
CA ASP A 63 9.35 -6.32 -3.87
C ASP A 63 9.38 -5.63 -2.50
N GLN A 64 8.39 -5.93 -1.64
CA GLN A 64 8.31 -5.36 -0.29
C GLN A 64 9.47 -5.78 0.64
N SER A 65 10.26 -6.78 0.26
CA SER A 65 11.36 -7.29 1.08
C SER A 65 10.88 -7.83 2.44
N SER A 66 11.60 -7.58 3.54
CA SER A 66 11.30 -8.13 4.86
C SER A 66 10.41 -7.26 5.77
N ILE A 67 10.11 -6.02 5.40
CA ILE A 67 9.39 -5.08 6.27
C ILE A 67 7.87 -5.18 6.12
N GLY A 68 7.13 -4.71 7.13
CA GLY A 68 5.67 -4.69 7.23
C GLY A 68 4.94 -3.70 6.31
N SER A 69 5.49 -3.38 5.14
CA SER A 69 5.01 -2.29 4.28
C SER A 69 3.96 -2.72 3.23
N CYS A 70 3.32 -3.88 3.37
CA CYS A 70 2.44 -4.42 2.32
C CYS A 70 1.25 -3.50 1.97
N VAL A 71 0.73 -2.76 2.95
CA VAL A 71 -0.32 -1.76 2.72
C VAL A 71 0.22 -0.59 1.89
N ALA A 72 1.39 -0.05 2.24
CA ALA A 72 2.03 1.01 1.47
C ALA A 72 2.38 0.59 0.04
N ASN A 73 2.84 -0.65 -0.18
CA ASN A 73 3.07 -1.19 -1.53
C ASN A 73 1.77 -1.28 -2.34
N ALA A 74 0.67 -1.70 -1.71
CA ALA A 74 -0.63 -1.75 -2.39
C ALA A 74 -1.12 -0.35 -2.78
N PHE A 75 -0.92 0.65 -1.91
CA PHE A 75 -1.30 2.03 -2.19
C PHE A 75 -0.39 2.70 -3.22
N ALA A 76 0.92 2.45 -3.21
CA ALA A 76 1.82 2.89 -4.27
C ALA A 76 1.32 2.37 -5.63
N GLY A 77 1.14 1.05 -5.79
CA GLY A 77 0.64 0.48 -7.06
C GLY A 77 -0.73 1.02 -7.48
N ALA A 78 -1.65 1.30 -6.54
CA ALA A 78 -2.93 1.93 -6.84
C ALA A 78 -2.76 3.39 -7.33
N TYR A 79 -1.90 4.16 -6.68
CA TYR A 79 -1.60 5.54 -7.01
C TYR A 79 -0.92 5.63 -8.39
N GLU A 80 0.10 4.81 -8.63
CA GLU A 80 0.84 4.73 -9.89
C GLU A 80 -0.06 4.30 -11.05
N TYR A 81 -0.99 3.36 -10.81
CA TYR A 81 -2.01 3.01 -11.81
C TYR A 81 -2.85 4.21 -12.21
N LEU A 82 -3.30 5.04 -11.26
CA LEU A 82 -4.07 6.26 -11.54
C LEU A 82 -3.22 7.30 -12.28
N LEU A 83 -1.95 7.47 -11.91
CA LEU A 83 -1.01 8.34 -12.62
C LEU A 83 -0.78 7.86 -14.06
N LYS A 84 -0.51 6.58 -14.27
CA LYS A 84 -0.32 5.98 -15.60
C LYS A 84 -1.58 6.09 -16.44
N LYS A 85 -2.75 5.84 -15.85
CA LYS A 85 -4.03 5.93 -16.55
C LYS A 85 -4.37 7.37 -16.98
N SER A 86 -4.02 8.36 -16.18
CA SER A 86 -4.33 9.78 -16.47
C SER A 86 -3.28 10.45 -17.36
N SER A 87 -2.00 10.16 -17.14
CA SER A 87 -0.87 10.83 -17.83
C SER A 87 -0.28 10.01 -18.98
N GLY A 88 -0.53 8.70 -19.03
CA GLY A 88 0.13 7.77 -19.95
C GLY A 88 1.57 7.38 -19.55
N HIS A 89 2.11 7.96 -18.47
CA HIS A 89 3.49 7.75 -18.04
C HIS A 89 3.57 6.91 -16.76
N GLU A 90 4.58 6.04 -16.68
CA GLU A 90 4.92 5.33 -15.45
C GLU A 90 5.68 6.29 -14.52
N ILE A 91 5.11 6.53 -13.35
CA ILE A 91 5.70 7.33 -12.28
C ILE A 91 5.76 6.41 -11.07
N ASP A 92 6.94 6.30 -10.45
CA ASP A 92 7.21 5.45 -9.29
C ASP A 92 7.18 6.30 -8.01
N VAL A 93 6.32 5.94 -7.07
CA VAL A 93 6.07 6.73 -5.84
C VAL A 93 6.67 6.05 -4.63
N SER A 94 7.20 6.83 -3.69
CA SER A 94 7.91 6.29 -2.54
C SER A 94 6.99 5.49 -1.63
N ARG A 95 7.17 4.18 -1.61
CA ARG A 95 6.46 3.29 -0.69
C ARG A 95 6.85 3.54 0.76
N LEU A 96 8.10 3.90 1.02
CA LEU A 96 8.55 4.19 2.38
C LEU A 96 7.95 5.48 2.92
N PHE A 97 7.78 6.50 2.08
CA PHE A 97 7.10 7.72 2.47
C PHE A 97 5.64 7.45 2.86
N ILE A 98 4.92 6.69 2.03
CA ILE A 98 3.55 6.26 2.34
C ILE A 98 3.54 5.46 3.65
N TYR A 99 4.48 4.52 3.80
CA TYR A 99 4.55 3.64 4.96
C TYR A 99 4.87 4.38 6.28
N TYR A 100 5.79 5.34 6.23
CA TYR A 100 6.13 6.20 7.37
C TYR A 100 4.92 7.01 7.83
N ASN A 101 4.29 7.77 6.91
CA ASN A 101 3.16 8.63 7.27
C ASN A 101 1.94 7.82 7.74
N ALA A 102 1.70 6.64 7.18
CA ALA A 102 0.64 5.75 7.66
C ALA A 102 0.90 5.27 9.10
N ARG A 103 2.15 4.93 9.45
CA ARG A 103 2.50 4.52 10.82
C ARG A 103 2.44 5.66 11.82
N VAL A 104 2.86 6.87 11.44
CA VAL A 104 2.69 8.08 12.27
C VAL A 104 1.22 8.23 12.69
N LYS A 105 0.28 7.93 11.78
CA LYS A 105 -1.16 7.99 12.05
C LYS A 105 -1.70 6.84 12.89
N ASP A 106 -1.13 5.64 12.78
CA ASP A 106 -1.56 4.50 13.60
C ASP A 106 -0.99 4.56 15.03
N GLU A 107 0.25 5.04 15.18
CA GLU A 107 0.94 5.02 16.48
C GLU A 107 0.76 6.32 17.28
N GLU A 108 0.37 7.45 16.66
CA GLU A 108 0.02 8.80 17.16
C GLU A 108 0.89 9.45 18.26
N SER A 109 1.73 8.68 18.96
CA SER A 109 2.26 8.97 20.30
C SER A 109 3.59 8.26 20.62
N ASP A 110 4.12 7.44 19.71
CA ASP A 110 5.42 6.78 19.91
C ASP A 110 6.54 7.59 19.24
N GLU A 111 7.55 7.99 20.00
CA GLU A 111 8.76 8.64 19.49
C GLU A 111 9.64 7.67 18.68
N ASN A 112 9.39 6.35 18.78
CA ASN A 112 10.08 5.30 18.04
C ASN A 112 9.11 4.47 17.21
N ILE A 113 8.88 4.91 15.97
CA ILE A 113 7.99 4.21 15.04
C ILE A 113 8.60 2.87 14.63
N ASN A 114 8.08 1.78 15.18
CA ASN A 114 8.57 0.44 14.92
C ASN A 114 8.02 -0.12 13.59
N ASP A 115 8.63 -1.19 13.07
CA ASP A 115 8.08 -1.95 11.93
C ASP A 115 6.90 -2.82 12.38
N SER A 116 5.76 -2.17 12.68
CA SER A 116 4.53 -2.79 13.19
C SER A 116 3.49 -3.05 12.09
N GLY A 117 3.74 -2.56 10.87
CA GLY A 117 2.72 -2.51 9.82
C GLY A 117 1.90 -1.23 9.85
N CYS A 118 0.89 -1.12 9.01
CA CYS A 118 -0.09 -0.04 9.09
C CYS A 118 -1.49 -0.48 8.66
N SER A 119 -2.50 0.30 9.01
CA SER A 119 -3.88 0.11 8.59
C SER A 119 -4.15 0.77 7.23
N VAL A 120 -5.11 0.21 6.49
CA VAL A 120 -5.51 0.74 5.18
C VAL A 120 -6.06 2.16 5.29
N SER A 121 -6.81 2.44 6.35
CA SER A 121 -7.37 3.77 6.65
C SER A 121 -6.27 4.80 6.90
N SER A 122 -5.29 4.49 7.75
CA SER A 122 -4.17 5.41 8.01
C SER A 122 -3.34 5.69 6.76
N ALA A 123 -3.19 4.72 5.85
CA ALA A 123 -2.54 4.95 4.57
C ALA A 123 -3.36 5.88 3.64
N ILE A 124 -4.70 5.78 3.64
CA ILE A 124 -5.57 6.71 2.90
C ILE A 124 -5.44 8.12 3.48
N ASP A 125 -5.58 8.25 4.79
CA ASP A 125 -5.50 9.55 5.47
C ASP A 125 -4.12 10.19 5.26
N ALA A 126 -3.04 9.39 5.27
CA ALA A 126 -1.68 9.85 4.99
C ALA A 126 -1.55 10.43 3.58
N LEU A 127 -2.07 9.73 2.58
CA LEU A 127 -2.07 10.20 1.19
C LEU A 127 -2.96 11.42 0.98
N GLU A 128 -4.10 11.51 1.65
CA GLU A 128 -4.99 12.68 1.57
C GLU A 128 -4.33 13.94 2.15
N GLU A 129 -3.60 13.80 3.26
CA GLU A 129 -2.98 14.95 3.94
C GLU A 129 -1.60 15.34 3.39
N SER A 130 -0.76 14.35 3.06
CA SER A 130 0.65 14.56 2.77
C SER A 130 1.06 14.20 1.34
N ASP A 131 0.14 13.66 0.54
CA ASP A 131 0.43 13.07 -0.77
C ASP A 131 1.59 12.06 -0.69
N THR A 132 2.33 11.84 -1.78
CA THR A 132 3.57 11.06 -1.80
C THR A 132 4.64 11.70 -2.67
N CYS A 133 5.90 11.43 -2.34
CA CYS A 133 7.03 11.82 -3.17
C CYS A 133 7.41 10.72 -4.17
N LEU A 134 8.34 11.01 -5.07
CA LEU A 134 8.91 10.01 -5.97
C LEU A 134 9.77 9.01 -5.20
N GLU A 135 9.77 7.75 -5.64
CA GLU A 135 10.66 6.70 -5.11
C GLU A 135 12.14 7.10 -5.26
N SER A 136 12.50 7.93 -6.25
CA SER A 136 13.86 8.47 -6.41
C SER A 136 14.26 9.49 -5.34
N VAL A 137 13.30 10.15 -4.69
CA VAL A 137 13.55 11.13 -3.61
C VAL A 137 13.68 10.42 -2.27
N TRP A 138 12.86 9.38 -2.03
CA TRP A 138 12.95 8.55 -0.84
C TRP A 138 12.94 7.06 -1.20
N PRO A 139 14.11 6.49 -1.53
CA PRO A 139 14.21 5.16 -2.10
C PRO A 139 13.95 4.03 -1.12
N TYR A 140 13.31 2.98 -1.62
CA TYR A 140 13.06 1.75 -0.91
C TYR A 140 14.36 1.00 -0.63
N TYR A 141 14.74 0.88 0.63
CA TYR A 141 15.87 0.07 1.03
C TYR A 141 15.43 -1.39 1.23
N LYS A 142 16.16 -2.31 0.61
CA LYS A 142 15.95 -3.76 0.79
C LYS A 142 16.66 -4.20 2.07
N ILE A 143 15.92 -4.39 3.14
CA ILE A 143 16.45 -5.05 4.35
C ILE A 143 16.42 -6.54 4.10
N ASN A 144 17.59 -7.19 4.12
CA ASN A 144 17.62 -8.65 4.20
C ASN A 144 17.23 -9.06 5.62
N ALA A 145 16.56 -10.20 5.78
CA ALA A 145 16.16 -10.72 7.09
C ALA A 145 17.33 -10.91 8.09
N GLU A 146 18.58 -10.83 7.64
CA GLU A 146 19.81 -10.89 8.44
C GLU A 146 20.31 -9.51 8.94
N THR A 147 19.75 -8.40 8.43
CA THR A 147 20.15 -7.01 8.71
C THR A 147 19.08 -6.22 9.45
N SER A 148 18.13 -6.88 10.12
CA SER A 148 17.04 -6.26 10.90
C SER A 148 17.51 -5.28 11.98
N ASP A 149 18.80 -5.26 12.31
CA ASP A 149 19.39 -4.43 13.35
C ASP A 149 19.79 -3.03 12.87
N LEU A 150 19.66 -2.71 11.58
CA LEU A 150 19.94 -1.38 11.06
C LEU A 150 18.63 -0.61 10.88
N ASN A 151 18.17 -0.04 11.98
CA ASN A 151 17.14 0.99 12.02
C ASN A 151 17.72 2.29 11.41
N PRO A 152 17.37 2.69 10.18
CA PRO A 152 17.77 3.99 9.68
C PRO A 152 16.77 5.00 10.25
N ARG A 153 17.24 5.71 11.28
CA ARG A 153 16.58 6.86 11.88
C ARG A 153 16.04 7.83 10.83
#